data_AF-A0AAU1H0P2-F1
#
_entry.id   AF-A0AAU1H0P2-F1
#
_cell.length_a   1.000
_cell.length_b   1.000
_cell.length_c   1.000
_cell.angle_alpha   90.00
_cell.angle_beta   90.00
_cell.angle_gamma   90.00
#
_symmetry.space_group_name_H-M   'P 1'
#
loop_
_entity.id
_entity.type
_entity.pdbx_description
1 polymer ?
#
loop_
_entity_poly.entity_id
_entity_poly.type
_entity_poly.pdbx_seq_one_letter_code
_entity_poly.pdbx_strand_id
1 'polypeptide(L)'
;MRFETDRTSRGLTGSRKAAAIATWLSPFYLGGIVTAAEVLEVLPARLSMPVRVKWQASRVRHAIERELRTLLTGVLGTDPQAWLRLLTAVERTCRPTSDRPDITWPQLLELAGSVEPDPGILLPTRDLEDPRTYVRRGRRKPAADELFDATWWWPSGEVLRRTESAVLDLVMPALPEGTGVLLAQYVVAVRHGTPPGVLRHLMDAGDREALLVLARGMDLDGRTAEHLLARGDQDIHLSVVNTWARVAPDQRHQALTDPAVDLAPRVSEILSLVHHECLQAREPELIEAAFAGHGQKKFKVQEHLTGCLALLRAGGPARLTALLATGRGSPAVSRICAKALTAPDPAAALRTRAQREFTTPKLVARLRRVSRSSGATDTAQLMLLFDGWGADWPYLEAEHAREPFAHWAQIVNRPSTPPEVLARHTDAAAQDHQRGRTVCRSDDPVVARGILRNGIRYGSTPDGHVDLLDRMLAEGVITADDLVRVAGQGPCVLQYLGDARHRADAPGAVAEALARVAVLVGRHLPVDDEAAWHRLYARLAAQSPDPLQEGTIESVLTAGPDRQPRGAVS
;
A
#
# COMPACT_ATOMS: atom_id res chain seq x y z
N MET A 1 -11.45 -18.39 30.68
CA MET A 1 -12.69 -18.41 29.86
C MET A 1 -12.67 -19.67 29.00
N ARG A 2 -13.72 -20.51 29.02
CA ARG A 2 -13.85 -21.61 28.05
C ARG A 2 -14.58 -21.05 26.83
N PHE A 3 -13.87 -20.88 25.73
CA PHE A 3 -14.42 -20.38 24.47
C PHE A 3 -15.21 -21.51 23.78
N GLU A 4 -16.54 -21.54 23.93
CA GLU A 4 -17.41 -22.44 23.14
C GLU A 4 -17.49 -21.93 21.70
N THR A 5 -16.50 -22.27 20.88
CA THR A 5 -16.46 -21.98 19.44
C THR A 5 -17.55 -22.70 18.63
N ASP A 6 -18.38 -23.53 19.27
CA ASP A 6 -19.17 -24.57 18.62
C ASP A 6 -20.52 -24.08 18.07
N ARG A 7 -21.06 -22.94 18.54
CA ARG A 7 -22.36 -22.43 18.09
C ARG A 7 -22.32 -21.55 16.85
N THR A 8 -21.25 -20.80 16.60
CA THR A 8 -21.15 -19.86 15.46
C THR A 8 -20.41 -20.43 14.25
N SER A 9 -19.75 -21.58 14.38
CA SER A 9 -18.80 -22.09 13.36
C SER A 9 -19.18 -23.40 12.67
N ARG A 10 -20.32 -24.02 12.99
CA ARG A 10 -20.78 -25.26 12.33
C ARG A 10 -20.93 -25.03 10.82
N GLY A 11 -20.12 -25.74 10.03
CA GLY A 11 -20.15 -25.72 8.56
C GLY A 11 -19.22 -24.69 7.88
N LEU A 12 -18.42 -23.93 8.63
CA LEU A 12 -17.47 -22.97 8.05
C LEU A 12 -16.11 -23.62 7.75
N THR A 13 -15.56 -23.38 6.56
CA THR A 13 -14.18 -23.75 6.21
C THR A 13 -13.17 -22.83 6.92
N GLY A 14 -11.93 -23.32 7.15
CA GLY A 14 -10.93 -22.70 8.05
C GLY A 14 -10.83 -21.16 8.01
N SER A 15 -10.72 -20.55 6.82
CA SER A 15 -10.64 -19.09 6.68
C SER A 15 -11.91 -18.32 7.12
N ARG A 16 -13.10 -18.91 6.96
CA ARG A 16 -14.37 -18.32 7.42
C ARG A 16 -14.53 -18.48 8.93
N LYS A 17 -14.05 -19.60 9.48
CA LYS A 17 -14.01 -19.84 10.92
C LYS A 17 -13.06 -18.86 11.61
N ALA A 18 -11.87 -18.64 11.04
CA ALA A 18 -10.97 -17.59 11.46
C ALA A 18 -11.72 -16.26 11.46
N ALA A 19 -12.16 -15.76 10.29
CA ALA A 19 -12.91 -14.51 10.14
C ALA A 19 -14.01 -14.27 11.21
N ALA A 20 -14.85 -15.28 11.46
CA ALA A 20 -15.90 -15.20 12.47
C ALA A 20 -15.35 -15.00 13.89
N ILE A 21 -14.23 -15.64 14.24
CA ILE A 21 -13.60 -15.54 15.56
C ILE A 21 -13.07 -14.13 15.86
N ALA A 22 -12.35 -13.45 14.96
CA ALA A 22 -11.91 -12.06 15.23
C ALA A 22 -13.06 -11.09 15.17
N THR A 23 -14.05 -11.26 14.27
CA THR A 23 -15.25 -10.42 14.34
C THR A 23 -15.89 -10.52 15.72
N TRP A 24 -15.91 -11.72 16.30
CA TRP A 24 -16.43 -11.95 17.64
C TRP A 24 -15.49 -11.46 18.77
N LEU A 25 -14.17 -11.61 18.64
CA LEU A 25 -13.18 -11.18 19.64
C LEU A 25 -12.93 -9.67 19.65
N SER A 26 -13.22 -8.96 18.55
CA SER A 26 -12.93 -7.52 18.41
C SER A 26 -13.51 -6.66 19.51
N PRO A 27 -14.81 -6.76 19.85
CA PRO A 27 -15.36 -5.99 20.96
C PRO A 27 -14.71 -6.29 22.32
N PHE A 28 -14.32 -7.54 22.58
CA PHE A 28 -13.67 -7.93 23.84
C PHE A 28 -12.25 -7.41 23.95
N TYR A 29 -11.49 -7.46 22.85
CA TYR A 29 -10.15 -6.89 22.79
C TYR A 29 -10.17 -5.37 22.96
N LEU A 30 -11.06 -4.69 22.23
CA LEU A 30 -11.23 -3.24 22.30
C LEU A 30 -11.68 -2.77 23.68
N GLY A 31 -12.53 -3.56 24.35
CA GLY A 31 -12.95 -3.31 25.72
C GLY A 31 -11.93 -3.69 26.81
N GLY A 32 -10.74 -4.19 26.44
CA GLY A 32 -9.72 -4.64 27.40
C GLY A 32 -10.10 -5.89 28.21
N ILE A 33 -11.13 -6.64 27.77
CA ILE A 33 -11.59 -7.87 28.44
C ILE A 33 -10.66 -9.03 28.11
N VAL A 34 -10.07 -9.04 26.92
CA VAL A 34 -9.06 -10.01 26.49
C VAL A 34 -7.86 -9.30 25.90
N THR A 35 -6.67 -9.77 26.24
CA THR A 35 -5.40 -9.33 25.66
C THR A 35 -5.06 -10.17 24.42
N ALA A 36 -4.15 -9.67 23.58
CA ALA A 36 -3.66 -10.45 22.44
C ALA A 36 -2.99 -11.76 22.88
N ALA A 37 -2.31 -11.75 24.04
CA ALA A 37 -1.68 -12.93 24.62
C ALA A 37 -2.71 -13.98 25.02
N GLU A 38 -3.77 -13.59 25.72
CA GLU A 38 -4.88 -14.49 26.09
C GLU A 38 -5.60 -15.06 24.87
N VAL A 39 -5.66 -14.32 23.76
CA VAL A 39 -6.20 -14.86 22.50
C VAL A 39 -5.26 -15.92 21.91
N LEU A 40 -3.94 -15.72 21.94
CA LEU A 40 -2.97 -16.71 21.46
C LEU A 40 -2.96 -18.00 22.30
N GLU A 41 -3.28 -17.90 23.59
CA GLU A 41 -3.43 -19.05 24.50
C GLU A 41 -4.59 -19.97 24.13
N VAL A 42 -5.60 -19.47 23.41
CA VAL A 42 -6.84 -20.22 23.12
C VAL A 42 -7.11 -20.41 21.63
N LEU A 43 -6.57 -19.55 20.77
CA LEU A 43 -6.79 -19.61 19.33
C LEU A 43 -5.91 -20.71 18.72
N PRO A 44 -6.49 -21.72 18.04
CA PRO A 44 -5.70 -22.72 17.35
C PRO A 44 -4.78 -22.08 16.31
N ALA A 45 -3.49 -22.43 16.34
CA ALA A 45 -2.45 -21.84 15.50
C ALA A 45 -2.80 -21.95 14.00
N ARG A 46 -3.40 -23.07 13.58
CA ARG A 46 -3.84 -23.29 12.20
C ARG A 46 -4.93 -22.33 11.73
N LEU A 47 -5.75 -21.77 12.63
CA LEU A 47 -6.75 -20.75 12.26
C LEU A 47 -6.13 -19.37 12.05
N SER A 48 -4.89 -19.20 12.52
CA SER A 48 -4.09 -18.01 12.24
C SER A 48 -3.35 -18.10 10.89
N MET A 49 -3.41 -19.21 10.15
CA MET A 49 -2.67 -19.46 8.90
C MET A 49 -3.58 -20.05 7.81
N PRO A 50 -3.27 -19.88 6.51
CA PRO A 50 -2.82 -18.65 5.90
C PRO A 50 -3.95 -17.63 5.97
N VAL A 51 -3.57 -16.37 6.06
CA VAL A 51 -4.54 -15.32 6.29
C VAL A 51 -5.15 -14.83 4.97
N ARG A 52 -6.48 -14.91 4.83
CA ARG A 52 -7.21 -14.29 3.71
C ARG A 52 -7.55 -12.83 4.02
N VAL A 53 -7.64 -12.01 2.96
CA VAL A 53 -7.87 -10.55 2.97
C VAL A 53 -8.90 -10.07 4.01
N LYS A 54 -10.03 -10.77 4.15
CA LYS A 54 -11.10 -10.34 5.09
C LYS A 54 -10.72 -10.44 6.57
N TRP A 55 -9.73 -11.25 6.94
CA TRP A 55 -9.24 -11.41 8.31
C TRP A 55 -8.22 -10.34 8.70
N GLN A 56 -7.44 -9.83 7.74
CA GLN A 56 -6.39 -8.84 8.01
C GLN A 56 -6.93 -7.45 8.26
N ALA A 57 -8.11 -7.13 7.72
CA ALA A 57 -8.75 -5.86 7.99
C ALA A 57 -9.28 -5.72 9.44
N SER A 58 -8.88 -6.61 10.36
CA SER A 58 -9.30 -6.60 11.76
C SER A 58 -8.17 -6.17 12.70
N ARG A 59 -8.44 -5.20 13.59
CA ARG A 59 -7.45 -4.69 14.57
C ARG A 59 -6.96 -5.77 15.54
N VAL A 60 -7.86 -6.67 15.93
CA VAL A 60 -7.53 -7.87 16.72
C VAL A 60 -6.46 -8.69 16.03
N ARG A 61 -6.50 -8.79 14.70
CA ARG A 61 -5.52 -9.55 13.96
C ARG A 61 -4.14 -8.92 14.04
N HIS A 62 -4.01 -7.61 13.82
CA HIS A 62 -2.72 -6.93 13.92
C HIS A 62 -2.12 -7.03 15.32
N ALA A 63 -2.95 -6.88 16.36
CA ALA A 63 -2.53 -7.09 17.74
C ALA A 63 -2.03 -8.53 17.98
N ILE A 64 -2.78 -9.53 17.54
CA ILE A 64 -2.38 -10.95 17.63
C ILE A 64 -1.11 -11.22 16.83
N GLU A 65 -0.92 -10.62 15.65
CA GLU A 65 0.29 -10.81 14.84
C GLU A 65 1.51 -10.20 15.49
N ARG A 66 1.39 -9.01 16.08
CA ARG A 66 2.48 -8.41 16.85
C ARG A 66 2.79 -9.23 18.09
N GLU A 67 1.77 -9.62 18.86
CA GLU A 67 1.96 -10.44 20.06
C GLU A 67 2.57 -11.80 19.71
N LEU A 68 2.14 -12.41 18.61
CA LEU A 68 2.73 -13.65 18.13
C LEU A 68 4.20 -13.45 17.79
N ARG A 69 4.57 -12.35 17.12
CA ARG A 69 5.97 -12.03 16.85
C ARG A 69 6.75 -11.88 18.17
N THR A 70 6.21 -11.15 19.15
CA THR A 70 6.83 -11.00 20.48
C THR A 70 7.02 -12.35 21.16
N LEU A 71 6.01 -13.22 21.15
CA LEU A 71 6.07 -14.57 21.70
C LEU A 71 7.15 -15.40 21.01
N LEU A 72 7.16 -15.44 19.68
CA LEU A 72 8.13 -16.21 18.91
C LEU A 72 9.56 -15.71 19.13
N THR A 73 9.79 -14.41 19.03
CA THR A 73 11.11 -13.81 19.26
C THR A 73 11.55 -13.97 20.71
N GLY A 74 10.65 -13.85 21.69
CA GLY A 74 10.95 -14.03 23.10
C GLY A 74 11.32 -15.46 23.48
N VAL A 75 10.64 -16.46 22.90
CA VAL A 75 10.87 -17.88 23.20
C VAL A 75 12.01 -18.47 22.39
N LEU A 76 12.10 -18.14 21.09
CA LEU A 76 13.08 -18.74 20.18
C LEU A 76 14.36 -17.90 20.06
N GLY A 77 14.29 -16.61 20.38
CA GLY A 77 15.39 -15.67 20.16
C GLY A 77 15.86 -15.70 18.71
N THR A 78 17.18 -15.76 18.55
CA THR A 78 17.87 -15.90 17.26
C THR A 78 18.45 -17.30 17.06
N ASP A 79 17.98 -18.33 17.77
CA ASP A 79 18.49 -19.71 17.61
C ASP A 79 17.93 -20.36 16.34
N PRO A 80 18.73 -20.55 15.27
CA PRO A 80 18.24 -21.12 14.03
C PRO A 80 17.68 -22.54 14.20
N GLN A 81 18.21 -23.33 15.14
CA GLN A 81 17.71 -24.69 15.36
C GLN A 81 16.32 -24.69 16.01
N ALA A 82 16.07 -23.80 16.98
CA ALA A 82 14.73 -23.64 17.57
C ALA A 82 13.71 -23.21 16.52
N TRP A 83 14.08 -22.30 15.61
CA TRP A 83 13.25 -21.89 14.49
C TRP A 83 12.96 -23.04 13.53
N LEU A 84 13.96 -23.84 13.13
CA LEU A 84 13.75 -25.01 12.26
C LEU A 84 12.80 -26.03 12.90
N ARG A 85 12.95 -26.31 14.21
CA ARG A 85 12.03 -27.19 14.95
C ARG A 85 10.59 -26.67 14.92
N LEU A 86 10.40 -25.37 15.10
CA LEU A 86 9.07 -24.75 15.00
C LEU A 86 8.49 -24.93 13.59
N LEU A 87 9.26 -24.60 12.54
CA LEU A 87 8.79 -24.75 11.15
C LEU A 87 8.36 -26.20 10.86
N THR A 88 9.15 -27.18 11.31
CA THR A 88 8.80 -28.60 11.18
C THR A 88 7.51 -28.96 11.94
N ALA A 89 7.35 -28.48 13.19
CA ALA A 89 6.15 -28.73 13.98
C ALA A 89 4.89 -28.10 13.35
N VAL A 90 5.04 -26.88 12.80
CA VAL A 90 4.00 -26.11 12.10
C VAL A 90 3.56 -26.83 10.83
N GLU A 91 4.46 -27.33 9.98
CA GLU A 91 4.08 -28.12 8.81
C GLU A 91 3.31 -29.38 9.17
N ARG A 92 3.80 -30.13 10.17
CA ARG A 92 3.20 -31.42 10.56
C ARG A 92 1.81 -31.27 11.17
N THR A 93 1.51 -30.10 11.74
CA THR A 93 0.32 -29.94 12.59
C THR A 93 -0.69 -28.95 12.03
N CYS A 94 -0.26 -27.91 11.31
CA CYS A 94 -1.13 -26.84 10.85
C CYS A 94 -1.59 -26.97 9.39
N ARG A 95 -1.22 -28.04 8.67
CA ARG A 95 -1.81 -28.34 7.35
C ARG A 95 -3.30 -28.70 7.46
N PRO A 96 -4.14 -28.39 6.45
CA PRO A 96 -5.59 -28.66 6.52
C PRO A 96 -5.89 -30.16 6.47
N THR A 97 -4.96 -30.93 5.91
CA THR A 97 -4.99 -32.40 5.80
C THR A 97 -4.48 -33.10 7.04
N SER A 98 -4.07 -32.35 8.08
CA SER A 98 -3.61 -32.94 9.34
C SER A 98 -4.81 -33.40 10.17
N ASP A 99 -4.80 -34.67 10.58
CA ASP A 99 -5.77 -35.25 11.51
C ASP A 99 -5.50 -34.86 12.97
N ARG A 100 -4.48 -34.04 13.22
CA ARG A 100 -4.12 -33.61 14.58
C ARG A 100 -5.15 -32.65 15.18
N PRO A 101 -5.32 -32.68 16.52
CA PRO A 101 -6.21 -31.76 17.21
C PRO A 101 -5.79 -30.30 16.98
N ASP A 102 -6.77 -29.40 17.10
CA ASP A 102 -6.55 -27.96 17.17
C ASP A 102 -5.61 -27.65 18.35
N ILE A 103 -4.35 -27.29 18.07
CA ILE A 103 -3.39 -26.84 19.09
C ILE A 103 -3.11 -25.34 18.97
N THR A 104 -2.84 -24.70 20.09
CA THR A 104 -2.56 -23.26 20.21
C THR A 104 -1.08 -22.96 19.96
N TRP A 105 -0.70 -21.69 19.89
CA TRP A 105 0.68 -21.29 19.66
C TRP A 105 1.65 -21.71 20.79
N PRO A 106 1.31 -21.52 22.08
CA PRO A 106 2.13 -22.03 23.18
C PRO A 106 2.33 -23.55 23.12
N GLN A 107 1.26 -24.31 22.88
CA GLN A 107 1.33 -25.77 22.74
C GLN A 107 2.19 -26.20 21.53
N LEU A 108 2.15 -25.42 20.44
CA LEU A 108 2.97 -25.67 19.26
C LEU A 108 4.46 -25.40 19.52
N LEU A 109 4.79 -24.40 20.34
CA LEU A 109 6.16 -24.12 20.79
C LEU A 109 6.68 -25.21 21.72
N GLU A 110 5.87 -25.70 22.65
CA GLU A 110 6.21 -26.86 23.50
C GLU A 110 6.47 -28.10 22.65
N LEU A 111 5.59 -28.38 21.68
CA LEU A 111 5.76 -29.49 20.74
C LEU A 111 7.08 -29.33 19.96
N ALA A 112 7.36 -28.13 19.45
CA ALA A 112 8.59 -27.84 18.72
C ALA A 112 9.85 -28.16 19.55
N GLY A 113 9.83 -27.97 20.87
CA GLY A 113 10.96 -28.34 21.74
C GLY A 113 11.32 -29.83 21.73
N SER A 114 10.40 -30.70 21.30
CA SER A 114 10.59 -32.17 21.23
C SER A 114 10.70 -32.72 19.81
N VAL A 115 10.59 -31.86 18.79
CA VAL A 115 10.61 -32.25 17.38
C VAL A 115 12.01 -32.11 16.82
N GLU A 116 12.50 -33.15 16.14
CA GLU A 116 13.72 -33.06 15.36
C GLU A 116 13.50 -32.17 14.12
N PRO A 117 14.41 -31.21 13.83
CA PRO A 117 14.37 -30.41 12.60
C PRO A 117 14.33 -31.29 11.36
N ASP A 118 13.40 -31.01 10.46
CA ASP A 118 13.26 -31.69 9.18
C ASP A 118 13.01 -30.63 8.10
N PRO A 119 14.08 -30.06 7.53
CA PRO A 119 13.96 -29.05 6.48
C PRO A 119 13.30 -29.58 5.19
N GLY A 120 13.36 -30.89 4.96
CA GLY A 120 12.85 -31.53 3.74
C GLY A 120 11.33 -31.46 3.60
N ILE A 121 10.59 -31.40 4.71
CA ILE A 121 9.12 -31.28 4.69
C ILE A 121 8.63 -29.82 4.56
N LEU A 122 9.53 -28.85 4.64
CA LEU A 122 9.20 -27.42 4.65
C LEU A 122 8.87 -26.89 3.26
N LEU A 123 9.31 -27.57 2.20
CA LEU A 123 8.96 -27.25 0.83
C LEU A 123 7.62 -27.91 0.45
N PRO A 124 6.65 -27.17 -0.12
CA PRO A 124 5.41 -27.72 -0.65
C PRO A 124 5.62 -28.40 -2.02
N THR A 125 6.82 -28.91 -2.33
CA THR A 125 7.19 -29.45 -3.66
C THR A 125 6.23 -30.52 -4.17
N ARG A 126 5.66 -31.35 -3.29
CA ARG A 126 4.62 -32.33 -3.67
C ARG A 126 3.31 -31.73 -4.16
N ASP A 127 2.91 -30.58 -3.61
CA ASP A 127 1.66 -29.89 -3.98
C ASP A 127 1.81 -29.13 -5.31
N LEU A 128 3.04 -28.75 -5.67
CA LEU A 128 3.40 -28.21 -6.98
C LEU A 128 3.44 -29.29 -8.06
N GLU A 129 3.68 -30.55 -7.75
CA GLU A 129 3.79 -31.61 -8.76
C GLU A 129 2.46 -32.33 -9.05
N ASP A 130 1.42 -32.21 -8.20
CA ASP A 130 0.14 -32.93 -8.38
C ASP A 130 -0.66 -32.41 -9.58
N PRO A 131 -0.77 -33.17 -10.69
CA PRO A 131 -1.49 -32.79 -11.92
C PRO A 131 -2.98 -32.51 -11.75
N ARG A 132 -3.61 -32.92 -10.63
CA ARG A 132 -5.04 -32.71 -10.37
C ARG A 132 -5.35 -31.28 -9.90
N THR A 133 -4.36 -30.59 -9.34
CA THR A 133 -4.44 -29.17 -8.98
C THR A 133 -4.34 -28.25 -10.20
N TYR A 134 -3.83 -28.78 -11.33
CA TYR A 134 -3.57 -28.06 -12.60
C TYR A 134 -4.79 -27.90 -13.53
N VAL A 135 -5.96 -28.45 -13.19
CA VAL A 135 -7.12 -28.42 -14.09
C VAL A 135 -8.28 -27.68 -13.45
N ARG A 136 -8.15 -26.36 -13.35
CA ARG A 136 -9.31 -25.49 -13.11
C ARG A 136 -9.58 -24.66 -14.38
N ARG A 137 -10.53 -25.14 -15.20
CA ARG A 137 -11.09 -24.50 -16.42
C ARG A 137 -10.34 -24.71 -17.75
N GLY A 138 -9.78 -25.90 -18.01
CA GLY A 138 -9.53 -26.38 -19.38
C GLY A 138 -8.54 -25.56 -20.23
N ARG A 139 -7.71 -24.71 -19.63
CA ARG A 139 -6.59 -24.03 -20.31
C ARG A 139 -5.31 -24.38 -19.56
N ARG A 140 -4.34 -25.01 -20.23
CA ARG A 140 -2.97 -25.13 -19.71
C ARG A 140 -2.37 -23.72 -19.66
N LYS A 141 -2.17 -23.17 -18.46
CA LYS A 141 -1.30 -22.03 -18.23
C LYS A 141 0.11 -22.53 -17.84
N PRO A 142 1.18 -21.77 -18.12
CA PRO A 142 2.50 -22.06 -17.55
C PRO A 142 2.41 -22.10 -16.02
N ALA A 143 3.15 -22.99 -15.35
CA ALA A 143 3.13 -23.14 -13.89
C ALA A 143 3.39 -21.81 -13.13
N ALA A 144 4.23 -20.94 -13.71
CA ALA A 144 4.51 -19.60 -13.23
C ALA A 144 3.26 -18.71 -13.10
N ASP A 145 2.23 -18.89 -13.94
CA ASP A 145 1.05 -18.02 -13.99
C ASP A 145 -0.11 -18.48 -13.08
N GLU A 146 -0.13 -19.75 -12.64
CA GLU A 146 -1.12 -20.27 -11.68
C GLU A 146 -0.67 -20.22 -10.21
N LEU A 147 0.64 -20.08 -9.98
CA LEU A 147 1.25 -19.66 -8.72
C LEU A 147 0.52 -18.45 -8.09
N PHE A 148 0.02 -17.54 -8.93
CA PHE A 148 -0.67 -16.30 -8.54
C PHE A 148 -2.17 -16.46 -8.21
N ASP A 149 -2.82 -17.54 -8.64
CA ASP A 149 -4.27 -17.78 -8.47
C ASP A 149 -4.59 -18.90 -7.45
N ALA A 150 -3.57 -19.65 -7.01
CA ALA A 150 -3.75 -20.80 -6.14
C ALA A 150 -3.96 -20.43 -4.66
N THR A 151 -4.78 -21.24 -4.00
CA THR A 151 -5.03 -21.20 -2.55
C THR A 151 -3.87 -21.84 -1.81
N TRP A 152 -2.70 -21.19 -1.79
CA TRP A 152 -1.50 -21.72 -1.14
C TRP A 152 -1.71 -21.85 0.37
N TRP A 153 -1.59 -23.08 0.87
CA TRP A 153 -1.54 -23.37 2.30
C TRP A 153 -0.12 -23.79 2.67
N TRP A 154 0.70 -22.83 3.06
CA TRP A 154 2.09 -23.06 3.48
C TRP A 154 2.32 -22.49 4.88
N PRO A 155 2.07 -23.29 5.93
CA PRO A 155 2.18 -22.87 7.32
C PRO A 155 3.56 -22.30 7.69
N SER A 156 4.64 -22.97 7.25
CA SER A 156 6.00 -22.48 7.46
C SER A 156 6.27 -21.18 6.71
N GLY A 157 5.80 -21.07 5.47
CA GLY A 157 5.86 -19.82 4.71
C GLY A 157 5.19 -18.67 5.45
N GLU A 158 4.07 -18.93 6.12
CA GLU A 158 3.37 -17.92 6.90
C GLU A 158 4.12 -17.53 8.19
N VAL A 159 4.88 -18.45 8.80
CA VAL A 159 5.81 -18.13 9.90
C VAL A 159 6.97 -17.26 9.38
N LEU A 160 7.65 -17.71 8.32
CA LEU A 160 8.77 -16.99 7.69
C LEU A 160 8.34 -15.58 7.24
N ARG A 161 7.15 -15.45 6.64
CA ARG A 161 6.58 -14.16 6.20
C ARG A 161 6.44 -13.14 7.33
N ARG A 162 6.23 -13.59 8.56
CA ARG A 162 6.00 -12.72 9.75
C ARG A 162 7.28 -12.38 10.51
N THR A 163 8.37 -13.04 10.15
CA THR A 163 9.65 -13.01 10.85
C THR A 163 10.46 -11.78 10.45
N GLU A 164 11.29 -11.28 11.36
CA GLU A 164 12.20 -10.16 11.09
C GLU A 164 13.40 -10.59 10.25
N SER A 165 14.02 -9.65 9.52
CA SER A 165 15.12 -9.98 8.62
C SER A 165 16.29 -10.67 9.34
N ALA A 166 16.64 -10.21 10.54
CA ALA A 166 17.73 -10.79 11.34
C ALA A 166 17.54 -12.29 11.64
N VAL A 167 16.31 -12.75 11.81
CA VAL A 167 16.02 -14.18 12.01
C VAL A 167 16.00 -14.90 10.66
N LEU A 168 15.45 -14.29 9.60
CA LEU A 168 15.50 -14.86 8.26
C LEU A 168 16.96 -15.09 7.81
N ASP A 169 17.86 -14.14 8.06
CA ASP A 169 19.29 -14.23 7.74
C ASP A 169 19.96 -15.44 8.40
N LEU A 170 19.48 -15.87 9.58
CA LEU A 170 20.01 -17.01 10.33
C LEU A 170 19.37 -18.33 9.94
N VAL A 171 18.07 -18.34 9.64
CA VAL A 171 17.30 -19.56 9.38
C VAL A 171 17.40 -19.99 7.92
N MET A 172 17.35 -19.04 6.98
CA MET A 172 17.29 -19.31 5.55
C MET A 172 18.47 -20.15 5.01
N PRO A 173 19.73 -20.00 5.48
CA PRO A 173 20.84 -20.84 5.05
C PRO A 173 20.70 -22.33 5.39
N ALA A 174 19.88 -22.67 6.39
CA ALA A 174 19.65 -24.05 6.81
C ALA A 174 18.40 -24.68 6.15
N LEU A 175 17.67 -23.89 5.36
CA LEU A 175 16.53 -24.36 4.58
C LEU A 175 16.99 -24.85 3.20
N PRO A 176 16.19 -25.69 2.51
CA PRO A 176 16.51 -26.13 1.17
C PRO A 176 16.73 -24.97 0.19
N GLU A 177 17.57 -25.21 -0.82
CA GLU A 177 17.79 -24.27 -1.92
C GLU A 177 16.46 -23.89 -2.61
N GLY A 178 16.32 -22.64 -3.03
CA GLY A 178 15.10 -22.11 -3.64
C GLY A 178 14.00 -21.67 -2.66
N THR A 179 14.21 -21.80 -1.34
CA THR A 179 13.23 -21.34 -0.33
C THR A 179 12.97 -19.82 -0.41
N GLY A 180 13.98 -19.02 -0.74
CA GLY A 180 13.83 -17.56 -0.93
C GLY A 180 12.85 -17.22 -2.07
N VAL A 181 13.02 -17.86 -3.22
CA VAL A 181 12.10 -17.75 -4.37
C VAL A 181 10.68 -18.19 -3.99
N LEU A 182 10.55 -19.31 -3.29
CA LEU A 182 9.26 -19.81 -2.80
C LEU A 182 8.58 -18.83 -1.84
N LEU A 183 9.35 -18.22 -0.92
CA LEU A 183 8.85 -17.19 -0.01
C LEU A 183 8.35 -15.96 -0.77
N ALA A 184 9.09 -15.50 -1.78
CA ALA A 184 8.63 -14.41 -2.65
C ALA A 184 7.34 -14.79 -3.41
N GLN A 185 7.26 -16.00 -3.96
CA GLN A 185 6.05 -16.50 -4.63
C GLN A 185 4.86 -16.52 -3.68
N TYR A 186 5.06 -17.00 -2.45
CA TYR A 186 4.03 -17.04 -1.43
C TYR A 186 3.55 -15.64 -1.04
N VAL A 187 4.47 -14.71 -0.79
CA VAL A 187 4.16 -13.30 -0.49
C VAL A 187 3.30 -12.67 -1.59
N VAL A 188 3.64 -12.93 -2.84
CA VAL A 188 2.89 -12.42 -3.99
C VAL A 188 1.53 -13.11 -4.11
N ALA A 189 1.45 -14.42 -3.86
CA ALA A 189 0.21 -15.19 -3.94
C ALA A 189 -0.81 -14.79 -2.86
N VAL A 190 -0.36 -14.38 -1.66
CA VAL A 190 -1.28 -13.95 -0.59
C VAL A 190 -1.87 -12.56 -0.82
N ARG A 191 -1.28 -11.74 -1.71
CA ARG A 191 -1.82 -10.44 -2.17
C ARG A 191 -1.94 -9.37 -1.08
N HIS A 192 -0.95 -9.30 -0.19
CA HIS A 192 -0.95 -8.41 0.98
C HIS A 192 0.22 -7.41 1.00
N GLY A 193 0.88 -7.22 -0.14
CA GLY A 193 2.14 -6.47 -0.21
C GLY A 193 3.32 -7.25 0.38
N THR A 194 4.52 -6.72 0.21
CA THR A 194 5.75 -7.39 0.65
C THR A 194 6.07 -7.02 2.09
N PRO A 195 6.15 -7.99 3.04
CA PRO A 195 6.56 -7.69 4.40
C PRO A 195 7.96 -7.06 4.45
N PRO A 196 8.19 -5.99 5.24
CA PRO A 196 9.50 -5.31 5.26
C PRO A 196 10.68 -6.21 5.64
N GLY A 197 10.48 -7.14 6.59
CA GLY A 197 11.51 -8.10 7.00
C GLY A 197 11.94 -9.05 5.88
N VAL A 198 10.95 -9.57 5.13
CA VAL A 198 11.20 -10.42 3.96
C VAL A 198 11.89 -9.66 2.85
N LEU A 199 11.40 -8.45 2.52
CA LEU A 199 12.02 -7.61 1.50
C LEU A 199 13.49 -7.32 1.85
N ARG A 200 13.77 -6.90 3.09
CA ARG A 200 15.13 -6.62 3.55
C ARG A 200 16.03 -7.84 3.45
N HIS A 201 15.59 -8.99 3.96
CA HIS A 201 16.36 -10.23 3.84
C HIS A 201 16.70 -10.57 2.38
N LEU A 202 15.70 -10.59 1.48
CA LEU A 202 15.93 -10.93 0.06
C LEU A 202 16.84 -9.91 -0.64
N MET A 203 16.74 -8.64 -0.26
CA MET A 203 17.60 -7.57 -0.76
C MET A 203 19.04 -7.75 -0.28
N ASP A 204 19.27 -8.02 1.00
CA ASP A 204 20.60 -8.18 1.60
C ASP A 204 21.26 -9.49 1.14
N ALA A 205 20.48 -10.57 1.01
CA ALA A 205 20.94 -11.88 0.53
C ALA A 205 21.30 -11.89 -0.96
N GLY A 206 20.81 -10.93 -1.75
CA GLY A 206 21.09 -10.89 -3.18
C GLY A 206 20.35 -11.94 -4.01
N ASP A 207 19.22 -12.47 -3.52
CA ASP A 207 18.42 -13.46 -4.23
C ASP A 207 17.67 -12.83 -5.41
N ARG A 208 18.37 -12.73 -6.54
CA ARG A 208 17.88 -12.10 -7.76
C ARG A 208 16.57 -12.70 -8.25
N GLU A 209 16.42 -14.02 -8.19
CA GLU A 209 15.23 -14.70 -8.69
C GLU A 209 14.01 -14.39 -7.80
N ALA A 210 14.18 -14.39 -6.48
CA ALA A 210 13.13 -13.99 -5.54
C ALA A 210 12.71 -12.52 -5.76
N LEU A 211 13.67 -11.61 -5.94
CA LEU A 211 13.39 -10.21 -6.22
C LEU A 211 12.63 -10.03 -7.55
N LEU A 212 12.94 -10.83 -8.57
CA LEU A 212 12.19 -10.84 -9.83
C LEU A 212 10.75 -11.34 -9.66
N VAL A 213 10.52 -12.33 -8.81
CA VAL A 213 9.16 -12.77 -8.47
C VAL A 213 8.37 -11.62 -7.84
N LEU A 214 8.98 -10.89 -6.89
CA LEU A 214 8.34 -9.72 -6.28
C LEU A 214 8.04 -8.62 -7.32
N ALA A 215 8.98 -8.34 -8.22
CA ALA A 215 8.83 -7.33 -9.27
C ALA A 215 7.69 -7.62 -10.26
N ARG A 216 7.33 -8.89 -10.44
CA ARG A 216 6.21 -9.35 -11.27
C ARG A 216 4.89 -9.45 -10.51
N GLY A 217 4.91 -9.18 -9.20
CA GLY A 217 3.76 -9.34 -8.32
C GLY A 217 2.59 -8.43 -8.68
N MET A 218 1.38 -8.99 -8.66
CA MET A 218 0.17 -8.23 -9.00
C MET A 218 -0.15 -7.11 -8.00
N ASP A 219 0.29 -7.23 -6.76
CA ASP A 219 0.08 -6.23 -5.70
C ASP A 219 1.39 -5.55 -5.32
N LEU A 220 2.30 -5.40 -6.29
CA LEU A 220 3.51 -4.61 -6.14
C LEU A 220 3.15 -3.18 -5.74
N ASP A 221 3.45 -2.85 -4.49
CA ASP A 221 3.27 -1.53 -3.92
C ASP A 221 4.44 -0.60 -4.30
N GLY A 222 4.22 0.71 -4.23
CA GLY A 222 5.20 1.71 -4.65
C GLY A 222 6.51 1.64 -3.84
N ARG A 223 6.43 1.38 -2.53
CA ARG A 223 7.61 1.29 -1.67
C ARG A 223 8.47 0.08 -2.04
N THR A 224 7.85 -1.09 -2.22
CA THR A 224 8.56 -2.27 -2.70
C THR A 224 9.17 -2.03 -4.07
N ALA A 225 8.42 -1.42 -5.01
CA ALA A 225 8.93 -1.09 -6.35
C ALA A 225 10.16 -0.17 -6.28
N GLU A 226 10.15 0.87 -5.46
CA GLU A 226 11.29 1.79 -5.28
C GLU A 226 12.55 1.06 -4.80
N HIS A 227 12.42 0.15 -3.82
CA HIS A 227 13.55 -0.65 -3.34
C HIS A 227 14.08 -1.61 -4.40
N LEU A 228 13.18 -2.24 -5.18
CA LEU A 228 13.56 -3.14 -6.27
C LEU A 228 14.27 -2.39 -7.39
N LEU A 229 13.80 -1.21 -7.78
CA LEU A 229 14.44 -0.37 -8.80
C LEU A 229 15.82 0.09 -8.35
N ALA A 230 16.01 0.42 -7.07
CA ALA A 230 17.32 0.81 -6.53
C ALA A 230 18.43 -0.27 -6.71
N ARG A 231 18.07 -1.52 -7.05
CA ARG A 231 19.06 -2.56 -7.38
C ARG A 231 19.75 -2.39 -8.71
N GLY A 232 19.19 -1.61 -9.64
CA GLY A 232 19.76 -1.44 -10.97
C GLY A 232 19.76 -2.72 -11.83
N ASP A 233 18.86 -3.69 -11.57
CA ASP A 233 18.76 -4.90 -12.38
C ASP A 233 17.80 -4.70 -13.57
N GLN A 234 18.26 -5.05 -14.78
CA GLN A 234 17.53 -4.86 -16.03
C GLN A 234 16.22 -5.66 -16.12
N ASP A 235 16.20 -6.91 -15.65
CA ASP A 235 14.99 -7.75 -15.65
C ASP A 235 13.97 -7.25 -14.63
N ILE A 236 14.43 -6.73 -13.48
CA ILE A 236 13.56 -6.11 -12.46
C ILE A 236 12.91 -4.85 -13.04
N HIS A 237 13.70 -3.97 -13.67
CA HIS A 237 13.19 -2.76 -14.32
C HIS A 237 12.15 -3.08 -15.39
N LEU A 238 12.46 -4.03 -16.28
CA LEU A 238 11.51 -4.46 -17.31
C LEU A 238 10.22 -5.04 -16.69
N SER A 239 10.33 -5.82 -15.60
CA SER A 239 9.16 -6.37 -14.91
C SER A 239 8.28 -5.27 -14.31
N VAL A 240 8.86 -4.26 -13.67
CA VAL A 240 8.14 -3.09 -13.12
C VAL A 240 7.45 -2.30 -14.24
N VAL A 241 8.16 -2.05 -15.34
CA VAL A 241 7.62 -1.36 -16.54
C VAL A 241 6.43 -2.12 -17.11
N ASN A 242 6.53 -3.44 -17.27
CA ASN A 242 5.49 -4.27 -17.89
C ASN A 242 4.29 -4.55 -16.96
N THR A 243 4.38 -4.28 -15.67
CA THR A 243 3.25 -4.43 -14.72
C THR A 243 2.33 -3.20 -14.75
N TRP A 244 1.98 -2.72 -15.95
CA TRP A 244 1.35 -1.42 -16.23
C TRP A 244 0.02 -1.17 -15.48
N ALA A 245 -0.80 -2.19 -15.29
CA ALA A 245 -2.10 -2.07 -14.63
C ALA A 245 -2.00 -2.06 -13.09
N ARG A 246 -0.77 -2.20 -12.55
CA ARG A 246 -0.50 -2.43 -11.12
C ARG A 246 0.72 -1.69 -10.62
N VAL A 247 1.24 -0.72 -11.33
CA VAL A 247 2.30 0.17 -10.87
C VAL A 247 1.84 1.58 -11.24
N ALA A 248 2.15 2.60 -10.44
CA ALA A 248 1.78 3.95 -10.84
C ALA A 248 2.67 4.39 -12.03
N PRO A 249 2.21 5.32 -12.87
CA PRO A 249 3.05 5.87 -13.94
C PRO A 249 4.41 6.38 -13.46
N ASP A 250 4.49 6.84 -12.20
CA ASP A 250 5.73 7.37 -11.62
C ASP A 250 6.83 6.33 -11.45
N GLN A 251 6.52 5.15 -10.90
CA GLN A 251 7.54 4.12 -10.74
C GLN A 251 7.95 3.53 -12.10
N ARG A 252 7.04 3.48 -13.09
CA ARG A 252 7.43 3.12 -14.47
C ARG A 252 8.35 4.17 -15.08
N HIS A 253 8.04 5.45 -14.86
CA HIS A 253 8.87 6.54 -15.34
C HIS A 253 10.27 6.51 -14.70
N GLN A 254 10.35 6.26 -13.39
CA GLN A 254 11.61 6.03 -12.68
C GLN A 254 12.41 4.90 -13.34
N ALA A 255 11.78 3.75 -13.59
CA ALA A 255 12.45 2.63 -14.25
C ALA A 255 12.96 2.95 -15.67
N LEU A 256 12.22 3.76 -16.44
CA LEU A 256 12.57 4.15 -17.82
C LEU A 256 13.62 5.27 -17.89
N THR A 257 13.92 5.91 -16.77
CA THR A 257 14.85 7.05 -16.68
C THR A 257 16.08 6.78 -15.83
N ASP A 258 16.17 5.60 -15.21
CA ASP A 258 17.31 5.21 -14.39
C ASP A 258 18.60 5.17 -15.24
N PRO A 259 19.63 5.97 -14.92
CA PRO A 259 20.89 5.95 -15.65
C PRO A 259 21.72 4.68 -15.43
N ALA A 260 21.45 3.91 -14.38
CA ALA A 260 22.19 2.70 -14.03
C ALA A 260 21.77 1.49 -14.88
N VAL A 261 20.65 1.55 -15.58
CA VAL A 261 20.08 0.42 -16.35
C VAL A 261 19.91 0.80 -17.81
N ASP A 262 20.32 -0.09 -18.71
CA ASP A 262 20.09 0.04 -20.14
C ASP A 262 18.93 -0.86 -20.57
N LEU A 263 17.78 -0.29 -20.93
CA LEU A 263 16.60 -1.04 -21.40
C LEU A 263 16.52 -1.09 -22.94
N ALA A 264 17.35 -0.34 -23.67
CA ALA A 264 17.30 -0.24 -25.13
C ALA A 264 17.42 -1.60 -25.85
N PRO A 265 18.28 -2.55 -25.41
CA PRO A 265 18.37 -3.88 -26.04
C PRO A 265 17.08 -4.70 -25.97
N ARG A 266 16.15 -4.33 -25.07
CA ARG A 266 14.92 -5.08 -24.76
C ARG A 266 13.65 -4.32 -25.13
N VAL A 267 13.78 -3.31 -25.98
CA VAL A 267 12.66 -2.47 -26.42
C VAL A 267 11.48 -3.27 -26.99
N SER A 268 11.75 -4.41 -27.63
CA SER A 268 10.73 -5.31 -28.19
C SER A 268 9.88 -6.03 -27.13
N GLU A 269 10.37 -6.11 -25.90
CA GLU A 269 9.70 -6.76 -24.78
C GLU A 269 8.83 -5.80 -23.96
N ILE A 270 8.95 -4.49 -24.21
CA ILE A 270 8.14 -3.47 -23.51
C ILE A 270 6.73 -3.46 -24.07
N LEU A 271 5.75 -3.58 -23.17
CA LEU A 271 4.35 -3.59 -23.56
C LEU A 271 3.92 -2.27 -24.20
N SER A 272 3.20 -2.37 -25.31
CA SER A 272 2.72 -1.20 -26.07
C SER A 272 1.83 -0.23 -25.29
N LEU A 273 1.28 -0.67 -24.16
CA LEU A 273 0.47 0.15 -23.25
C LEU A 273 1.31 1.17 -22.46
N VAL A 274 2.63 1.01 -22.41
CA VAL A 274 3.58 1.87 -21.68
C VAL A 274 4.23 2.92 -22.58
N HIS A 275 3.83 2.99 -23.86
CA HIS A 275 4.44 3.90 -24.82
C HIS A 275 4.29 5.39 -24.46
N HIS A 276 3.34 5.78 -23.61
CA HIS A 276 3.25 7.16 -23.13
C HIS A 276 4.41 7.52 -22.20
N GLU A 277 4.75 6.63 -21.27
CA GLU A 277 5.87 6.79 -20.35
C GLU A 277 7.22 6.71 -21.09
N CYS A 278 7.31 5.89 -22.14
CA CYS A 278 8.51 5.80 -22.99
C CYS A 278 8.86 7.12 -23.72
N LEU A 279 7.92 8.06 -23.88
CA LEU A 279 8.21 9.38 -24.47
C LEU A 279 9.16 10.22 -23.61
N GLN A 280 9.30 9.88 -22.33
CA GLN A 280 10.21 10.53 -21.40
C GLN A 280 11.37 9.62 -20.99
N ALA A 281 11.55 8.48 -21.68
CA ALA A 281 12.63 7.56 -21.38
C ALA A 281 14.00 8.22 -21.61
N ARG A 282 15.01 7.73 -20.89
CA ARG A 282 16.40 8.15 -21.07
C ARG A 282 16.94 7.71 -22.42
N GLU A 283 16.57 6.50 -22.85
CA GLU A 283 17.11 5.88 -24.06
C GLU A 283 16.31 6.28 -25.31
N PRO A 284 16.99 6.75 -26.37
CA PRO A 284 16.34 7.18 -27.59
C PRO A 284 15.62 6.06 -28.34
N GLU A 285 16.07 4.81 -28.23
CA GLU A 285 15.42 3.62 -28.83
C GLU A 285 14.01 3.41 -28.28
N LEU A 286 13.82 3.63 -26.97
CA LEU A 286 12.52 3.52 -26.31
C LEU A 286 11.55 4.61 -26.78
N ILE A 287 12.05 5.82 -26.96
CA ILE A 287 11.28 6.96 -27.48
C ILE A 287 10.86 6.67 -28.93
N GLU A 288 11.79 6.22 -29.76
CA GLU A 288 11.53 5.88 -31.16
C GLU A 288 10.53 4.71 -31.29
N ALA A 289 10.63 3.70 -30.42
CA ALA A 289 9.66 2.61 -30.37
C ALA A 289 8.26 3.08 -29.95
N ALA A 290 8.16 4.05 -29.04
CA ALA A 290 6.88 4.68 -28.69
C ALA A 290 6.24 5.37 -29.89
N PHE A 291 7.02 6.09 -30.70
CA PHE A 291 6.56 6.67 -31.97
C PHE A 291 6.29 5.61 -33.04
N ALA A 292 6.99 4.48 -33.06
CA ALA A 292 6.72 3.38 -33.98
C ALA A 292 5.42 2.63 -33.65
N GLY A 293 5.03 2.62 -32.38
CA GLY A 293 3.91 1.87 -31.85
C GLY A 293 2.54 2.29 -32.39
N HIS A 294 1.57 1.40 -32.23
CA HIS A 294 0.18 1.65 -32.66
C HIS A 294 -0.50 2.77 -31.84
N GLY A 295 0.02 3.07 -30.65
CA GLY A 295 -0.47 4.14 -29.76
C GLY A 295 -0.18 5.56 -30.25
N GLN A 296 0.78 5.75 -31.17
CA GLN A 296 1.21 7.09 -31.63
C GLN A 296 0.06 7.96 -32.16
N LYS A 297 -0.96 7.35 -32.77
CA LYS A 297 -2.13 8.06 -33.32
C LYS A 297 -2.96 8.77 -32.24
N LYS A 298 -2.78 8.39 -30.97
CA LYS A 298 -3.45 8.99 -29.81
C LYS A 298 -2.66 10.17 -29.22
N PHE A 299 -1.37 10.29 -29.51
CA PHE A 299 -0.53 11.36 -28.97
C PHE A 299 -1.05 12.73 -29.40
N LYS A 300 -1.18 13.64 -28.43
CA LYS A 300 -1.52 15.05 -28.71
C LYS A 300 -0.22 15.84 -28.84
N VAL A 301 -0.36 17.15 -29.01
CA VAL A 301 0.77 18.05 -29.23
C VAL A 301 1.79 17.96 -28.08
N GLN A 302 1.33 17.86 -26.83
CA GLN A 302 2.18 17.74 -25.65
C GLN A 302 3.02 16.46 -25.66
N GLU A 303 2.42 15.31 -25.95
CA GLU A 303 3.10 14.01 -26.02
C GLU A 303 4.16 14.03 -27.13
N HIS A 304 3.80 14.54 -28.31
CA HIS A 304 4.74 14.67 -29.42
C HIS A 304 5.92 15.59 -29.08
N LEU A 305 5.67 16.75 -28.48
CA LEU A 305 6.73 17.69 -28.07
C LEU A 305 7.62 17.09 -26.98
N THR A 306 7.04 16.34 -26.05
CA THR A 306 7.78 15.64 -24.99
C THR A 306 8.74 14.63 -25.58
N GLY A 307 8.24 13.72 -26.43
CA GLY A 307 9.07 12.73 -27.10
C GLY A 307 10.14 13.35 -28.00
N CYS A 308 9.81 14.41 -28.75
CA CYS A 308 10.80 15.10 -29.60
C CYS A 308 11.88 15.79 -28.76
N LEU A 309 11.51 16.41 -27.64
CA LEU A 309 12.47 17.07 -26.75
C LEU A 309 13.36 16.05 -26.04
N ALA A 310 12.78 14.94 -25.57
CA ALA A 310 13.54 13.84 -24.98
C ALA A 310 14.50 13.21 -25.99
N LEU A 311 14.04 12.92 -27.21
CA LEU A 311 14.87 12.37 -28.28
C LEU A 311 16.00 13.33 -28.68
N LEU A 312 15.72 14.63 -28.76
CA LEU A 312 16.75 15.62 -29.06
C LEU A 312 17.84 15.67 -27.98
N ARG A 313 17.45 15.51 -26.71
CA ARG A 313 18.39 15.51 -25.58
C ARG A 313 19.21 14.23 -25.51
N ALA A 314 18.59 13.08 -25.70
CA ALA A 314 19.22 11.77 -25.54
C ALA A 314 19.95 11.30 -26.82
N GLY A 315 19.34 11.53 -27.98
CA GLY A 315 19.79 11.03 -29.28
C GLY A 315 20.31 12.10 -30.26
N GLY A 316 20.15 13.38 -29.92
CA GLY A 316 20.67 14.50 -30.71
C GLY A 316 19.86 14.89 -31.95
N PRO A 317 20.29 15.93 -32.68
CA PRO A 317 19.58 16.50 -33.83
C PRO A 317 19.35 15.52 -34.99
N ALA A 318 20.32 14.63 -35.25
CA ALA A 318 20.26 13.68 -36.36
C ALA A 318 19.12 12.67 -36.18
N ARG A 319 18.97 12.10 -34.98
CA ARG A 319 17.89 11.14 -34.68
C ARG A 319 16.51 11.80 -34.69
N LEU A 320 16.39 13.02 -34.16
CA LEU A 320 15.15 13.78 -34.29
C LEU A 320 14.81 14.02 -35.76
N THR A 321 15.78 14.40 -36.60
CA THR A 321 15.56 14.61 -38.04
C THR A 321 15.09 13.33 -38.73
N ALA A 322 15.71 12.19 -38.42
CA ALA A 322 15.30 10.89 -38.93
C ALA A 322 13.86 10.54 -38.52
N LEU A 323 13.48 10.77 -37.26
CA LEU A 323 12.11 10.57 -36.77
C LEU A 323 11.10 11.46 -37.52
N LEU A 324 11.44 12.74 -37.77
CA LEU A 324 10.56 13.64 -38.51
C LEU A 324 10.34 13.16 -39.95
N ALA A 325 11.38 12.61 -40.58
CA ALA A 325 11.30 12.07 -41.95
C ALA A 325 10.38 10.85 -42.06
N THR A 326 10.15 10.09 -40.98
CA THR A 326 9.22 8.95 -41.02
C THR A 326 7.75 9.37 -41.06
N GLY A 327 7.44 10.66 -40.89
CA GLY A 327 6.05 11.16 -40.89
C GLY A 327 5.20 10.66 -39.72
N ARG A 328 5.82 10.11 -38.68
CA ARG A 328 5.13 9.53 -37.50
C ARG A 328 4.72 10.58 -36.46
N GLY A 329 5.32 11.77 -36.52
CA GLY A 329 4.92 12.91 -35.72
C GLY A 329 3.79 13.73 -36.34
N SER A 330 3.02 14.44 -35.52
CA SER A 330 2.00 15.37 -36.03
C SER A 330 2.62 16.46 -36.92
N PRO A 331 2.00 16.84 -38.06
CA PRO A 331 2.56 17.84 -38.98
C PRO A 331 2.86 19.20 -38.34
N ALA A 332 2.07 19.60 -37.33
CA ALA A 332 2.30 20.83 -36.59
C ALA A 332 3.58 20.74 -35.73
N VAL A 333 3.77 19.64 -35.02
CA VAL A 333 4.98 19.43 -34.20
C VAL A 333 6.21 19.21 -35.07
N SER A 334 6.08 18.51 -36.20
CA SER A 334 7.20 18.34 -37.14
C SER A 334 7.73 19.69 -37.64
N ARG A 335 6.85 20.65 -37.95
CA ARG A 335 7.25 22.02 -38.31
C ARG A 335 7.94 22.77 -37.16
N ILE A 336 7.44 22.59 -35.92
CA ILE A 336 8.06 23.18 -34.73
C ILE A 336 9.48 22.61 -34.54
N CYS A 337 9.64 21.30 -34.61
CA CYS A 337 10.93 20.63 -34.43
C CYS A 337 11.91 20.99 -35.56
N ALA A 338 11.46 21.00 -36.82
CA ALA A 338 12.29 21.43 -37.96
C ALA A 338 12.80 22.86 -37.77
N LYS A 339 11.95 23.79 -37.30
CA LYS A 339 12.37 25.16 -36.98
C LYS A 339 13.33 25.24 -35.79
N ALA A 340 13.14 24.41 -34.77
CA ALA A 340 14.06 24.37 -33.63
C ALA A 340 15.45 23.85 -34.05
N LEU A 341 15.51 22.86 -34.93
CA LEU A 341 16.76 22.28 -35.45
C LEU A 341 17.63 23.26 -36.24
N THR A 342 17.08 24.38 -36.74
CA THR A 342 17.87 25.44 -37.38
C THR A 342 18.42 26.48 -36.40
N ALA A 343 18.06 26.40 -35.12
CA ALA A 343 18.53 27.34 -34.10
C ALA A 343 19.95 26.95 -33.60
N PRO A 344 20.74 27.90 -33.05
CA PRO A 344 22.03 27.60 -32.45
C PRO A 344 21.96 26.61 -31.28
N ASP A 345 20.88 26.68 -30.49
CA ASP A 345 20.54 25.69 -29.45
C ASP A 345 19.14 25.12 -29.74
N PRO A 346 19.07 23.98 -30.46
CA PRO A 346 17.79 23.35 -30.78
C PRO A 346 16.99 22.92 -29.55
N ALA A 347 17.65 22.52 -28.46
CA ALA A 347 16.99 22.01 -27.26
C ALA A 347 16.32 23.16 -26.49
N ALA A 348 17.00 24.28 -26.31
CA ALA A 348 16.42 25.47 -25.71
C ALA A 348 15.26 26.02 -26.56
N ALA A 349 15.45 26.12 -27.88
CA ALA A 349 14.40 26.61 -28.80
C ALA A 349 13.13 25.74 -28.73
N LEU A 350 13.28 24.41 -28.72
CA LEU A 350 12.16 23.49 -28.61
C LEU A 350 11.51 23.56 -27.22
N ARG A 351 12.30 23.65 -26.15
CA ARG A 351 11.79 23.80 -24.77
C ARG A 351 10.96 25.08 -24.62
N THR A 352 11.44 26.22 -25.10
CA THR A 352 10.69 27.50 -25.07
C THR A 352 9.35 27.38 -25.81
N ARG A 353 9.31 26.68 -26.94
CA ARG A 353 8.04 26.45 -27.65
C ARG A 353 7.12 25.51 -26.89
N ALA A 354 7.67 24.47 -26.27
CA ALA A 354 6.93 23.51 -25.46
C ALA A 354 6.33 24.15 -24.20
N GLN A 355 7.03 25.08 -23.52
CA GLN A 355 6.48 25.83 -22.37
C GLN A 355 5.12 26.47 -22.66
N ARG A 356 4.89 26.92 -23.91
CA ARG A 356 3.60 27.49 -24.33
C ARG A 356 2.47 26.46 -24.45
N GLU A 357 2.80 25.18 -24.53
CA GLU A 357 1.86 24.05 -24.58
C GLU A 357 1.63 23.38 -23.22
N PHE A 358 2.58 23.55 -22.29
CA PHE A 358 2.56 23.00 -20.94
C PHE A 358 2.14 24.04 -19.89
N THR A 359 0.98 24.67 -20.11
CA THR A 359 0.41 25.61 -19.13
C THR A 359 -0.65 24.92 -18.27
N THR A 360 -0.77 25.33 -17.00
CA THR A 360 -1.82 24.77 -16.11
C THR A 360 -3.24 24.93 -16.68
N PRO A 361 -3.63 26.04 -17.34
CA PRO A 361 -4.93 26.12 -18.02
C PRO A 361 -5.14 25.03 -19.09
N LYS A 362 -4.11 24.64 -19.83
CA LYS A 362 -4.19 23.54 -20.81
C LYS A 362 -4.29 22.18 -20.12
N LEU A 363 -3.59 21.99 -18.99
CA LEU A 363 -3.75 20.81 -18.14
C LEU A 363 -5.21 20.68 -17.66
N VAL A 364 -5.77 21.74 -17.07
CA VAL A 364 -7.17 21.79 -16.61
C VAL A 364 -8.15 21.44 -17.73
N ALA A 365 -7.98 22.04 -18.92
CA ALA A 365 -8.84 21.75 -20.07
C ALA A 365 -8.79 20.28 -20.50
N ARG A 366 -7.65 19.59 -20.33
CA ARG A 366 -7.51 18.16 -20.61
C ARG A 366 -8.11 17.31 -19.49
N LEU A 367 -7.82 17.62 -18.22
CA LEU A 367 -8.35 16.91 -17.05
C LEU A 367 -9.89 16.86 -17.05
N ARG A 368 -10.55 17.96 -17.46
CA ARG A 368 -12.02 18.03 -17.58
C ARG A 368 -12.61 17.10 -18.65
N ARG A 369 -11.82 16.67 -19.62
CA ARG A 369 -12.26 15.78 -20.70
C ARG A 369 -12.03 14.30 -20.40
N VAL A 370 -11.36 14.00 -19.29
CA VAL A 370 -11.09 12.64 -18.88
C VAL A 370 -12.38 11.94 -18.45
N SER A 371 -12.57 10.69 -18.86
CA SER A 371 -13.75 9.88 -18.53
C SER A 371 -13.90 9.73 -17.01
N ARG A 372 -15.09 10.01 -16.47
CA ARG A 372 -15.38 9.80 -15.04
C ARG A 372 -15.27 8.33 -14.62
N SER A 373 -15.68 7.38 -15.47
CA SER A 373 -15.77 5.96 -15.13
C SER A 373 -14.48 5.16 -15.36
N SER A 374 -13.58 5.65 -16.21
CA SER A 374 -12.40 4.88 -16.65
C SER A 374 -11.12 5.70 -16.80
N GLY A 375 -11.13 6.96 -16.39
CA GLY A 375 -10.05 7.91 -16.69
C GLY A 375 -8.97 8.07 -15.62
N ALA A 376 -8.95 7.28 -14.55
CA ALA A 376 -7.95 7.40 -13.50
C ALA A 376 -6.50 7.25 -14.03
N THR A 377 -6.25 6.26 -14.88
CA THR A 377 -4.95 6.06 -15.52
C THR A 377 -4.59 7.22 -16.44
N ASP A 378 -5.54 7.71 -17.25
CA ASP A 378 -5.31 8.84 -18.14
C ASP A 378 -4.98 10.12 -17.34
N THR A 379 -5.66 10.35 -16.22
CA THR A 379 -5.35 11.45 -15.29
C THR A 379 -3.92 11.35 -14.75
N ALA A 380 -3.52 10.18 -14.26
CA ALA A 380 -2.17 9.97 -13.73
C ALA A 380 -1.10 10.17 -14.81
N GLN A 381 -1.33 9.68 -16.04
CA GLN A 381 -0.45 9.91 -17.18
C GLN A 381 -0.38 11.39 -17.59
N LEU A 382 -1.50 12.11 -17.55
CA LEU A 382 -1.53 13.56 -17.80
C LEU A 382 -0.72 14.32 -16.76
N MET A 383 -0.87 13.98 -15.48
CA MET A 383 -0.09 14.62 -14.41
C MET A 383 1.41 14.35 -14.59
N LEU A 384 1.80 13.11 -14.91
CA LEU A 384 3.20 12.77 -15.22
C LEU A 384 3.73 13.53 -16.44
N LEU A 385 2.91 13.71 -17.49
CA LEU A 385 3.31 14.43 -18.70
C LEU A 385 3.58 15.92 -18.44
N PHE A 386 2.85 16.51 -17.51
CA PHE A 386 3.03 17.91 -17.08
C PHE A 386 4.03 18.05 -15.94
N ASP A 387 4.54 16.93 -15.40
CA ASP A 387 5.54 16.93 -14.35
C ASP A 387 6.85 17.56 -14.87
N GLY A 388 7.52 18.34 -14.02
CA GLY A 388 8.71 19.11 -14.40
C GLY A 388 8.47 20.38 -15.23
N TRP A 389 7.22 20.71 -15.59
CA TRP A 389 6.85 22.02 -16.17
C TRP A 389 6.34 23.04 -15.14
N GLY A 390 6.14 22.61 -13.90
CA GLY A 390 5.72 23.47 -12.78
C GLY A 390 4.22 23.77 -12.80
N ALA A 391 3.40 22.82 -12.37
CA ALA A 391 1.97 23.05 -12.24
C ALA A 391 1.69 24.10 -11.16
N ASP A 392 0.97 25.16 -11.54
CA ASP A 392 0.37 26.10 -10.60
C ASP A 392 -0.73 25.40 -9.76
N TRP A 393 -0.34 24.93 -8.57
CA TRP A 393 -1.22 24.24 -7.64
C TRP A 393 -2.36 25.11 -7.10
N PRO A 394 -2.13 26.37 -6.67
CA PRO A 394 -3.22 27.28 -6.33
C PRO A 394 -4.27 27.41 -7.44
N TYR A 395 -3.84 27.50 -8.71
CA TYR A 395 -4.76 27.52 -9.84
C TYR A 395 -5.53 26.20 -10.01
N LEU A 396 -4.86 25.05 -9.85
CA LEU A 396 -5.53 23.73 -9.89
C LEU A 396 -6.56 23.57 -8.78
N GLU A 397 -6.23 23.96 -7.55
CA GLU A 397 -7.15 23.94 -6.40
C GLU A 397 -8.36 24.85 -6.64
N ALA A 398 -8.14 26.06 -7.17
CA ALA A 398 -9.22 26.99 -7.50
C ALA A 398 -10.14 26.45 -8.62
N GLU A 399 -9.58 25.85 -9.67
CA GLU A 399 -10.37 25.25 -10.74
C GLU A 399 -11.12 24.00 -10.30
N HIS A 400 -10.57 23.21 -9.38
CA HIS A 400 -11.26 22.08 -8.74
C HIS A 400 -12.45 22.57 -7.88
N ALA A 401 -12.23 23.61 -7.07
CA ALA A 401 -13.28 24.21 -6.25
C ALA A 401 -14.42 24.79 -7.11
N ARG A 402 -14.10 25.35 -8.29
CA ARG A 402 -15.08 25.88 -9.24
C ARG A 402 -15.88 24.76 -9.93
N GLU A 403 -15.21 23.70 -10.37
CA GLU A 403 -15.83 22.53 -10.97
C GLU A 403 -14.98 21.28 -10.65
N PRO A 404 -15.48 20.37 -9.79
CA PRO A 404 -14.69 19.24 -9.32
C PRO A 404 -14.18 18.34 -10.45
N PHE A 405 -12.87 18.11 -10.45
CA PHE A 405 -12.24 17.10 -11.29
C PHE A 405 -12.69 15.69 -10.88
N ALA A 406 -12.97 14.85 -11.87
CA ALA A 406 -13.47 13.49 -11.65
C ALA A 406 -12.49 12.58 -10.87
N HIS A 407 -11.20 12.81 -11.06
CA HIS A 407 -10.09 11.98 -10.56
C HIS A 407 -9.14 12.83 -9.71
N TRP A 408 -9.69 13.66 -8.82
CA TRP A 408 -8.90 14.56 -7.96
C TRP A 408 -7.89 13.81 -7.11
N ALA A 409 -8.27 12.63 -6.61
CA ALA A 409 -7.38 11.73 -5.89
C ALA A 409 -6.08 11.45 -6.66
N GLN A 410 -6.15 11.11 -7.95
CA GLN A 410 -4.98 10.83 -8.79
C GLN A 410 -4.15 12.08 -9.12
N ILE A 411 -4.74 13.27 -8.98
CA ILE A 411 -4.03 14.54 -9.16
C ILE A 411 -3.20 14.85 -7.92
N VAL A 412 -3.79 14.77 -6.72
CA VAL A 412 -3.10 15.12 -5.47
C VAL A 412 -2.20 14.00 -4.94
N ASN A 413 -2.53 12.73 -5.19
CA ASN A 413 -1.81 11.56 -4.69
C ASN A 413 -0.59 11.22 -5.57
N ARG A 414 0.36 12.14 -5.69
CA ARG A 414 1.54 12.04 -6.56
C ARG A 414 2.83 12.35 -5.79
N PRO A 415 3.96 11.70 -6.12
CA PRO A 415 5.25 11.97 -5.48
C PRO A 415 5.71 13.43 -5.58
N SER A 416 5.33 14.12 -6.66
CA SER A 416 5.66 15.52 -6.96
C SER A 416 4.65 16.54 -6.40
N THR A 417 3.58 16.11 -5.73
CA THR A 417 2.66 17.03 -5.05
C THR A 417 3.35 17.67 -3.84
N PRO A 418 3.30 19.01 -3.69
CA PRO A 418 3.81 19.67 -2.50
C PRO A 418 3.13 19.12 -1.22
N PRO A 419 3.88 18.83 -0.15
CA PRO A 419 3.33 18.28 1.09
C PRO A 419 2.15 19.09 1.65
N GLU A 420 2.19 20.42 1.53
CA GLU A 420 1.14 21.31 2.02
C GLU A 420 -0.16 21.17 1.22
N VAL A 421 -0.07 20.93 -0.09
CA VAL A 421 -1.23 20.67 -0.95
C VAL A 421 -1.81 19.31 -0.59
N LEU A 422 -0.99 18.27 -0.53
CA LEU A 422 -1.45 16.93 -0.15
C LEU A 422 -2.11 16.93 1.24
N ALA A 423 -1.54 17.65 2.21
CA ALA A 423 -2.07 17.78 3.56
C ALA A 423 -3.47 18.43 3.61
N ARG A 424 -3.81 19.32 2.67
CA ARG A 424 -5.16 19.90 2.55
C ARG A 424 -6.17 18.93 1.96
N HIS A 425 -5.73 18.02 1.09
CA HIS A 425 -6.58 17.11 0.29
C HIS A 425 -6.37 15.63 0.63
N THR A 426 -6.02 15.31 1.88
CA THR A 426 -5.75 13.93 2.32
C THR A 426 -6.98 13.03 2.24
N ASP A 427 -8.18 13.61 2.35
CA ASP A 427 -9.45 12.92 2.22
C ASP A 427 -9.74 12.46 0.78
N ALA A 428 -9.28 13.23 -0.22
CA ALA A 428 -9.29 12.85 -1.62
C ALA A 428 -8.19 11.82 -1.92
N ALA A 429 -6.99 11.99 -1.37
CA ALA A 429 -5.89 11.03 -1.53
C ALA A 429 -6.26 9.64 -0.98
N ALA A 430 -6.99 9.58 0.15
CA ALA A 430 -7.51 8.34 0.72
C ALA A 430 -8.51 7.61 -0.19
N GLN A 431 -9.15 8.31 -1.13
CA GLN A 431 -10.12 7.75 -2.09
C GLN A 431 -9.48 7.24 -3.38
N ASP A 432 -8.16 7.15 -3.51
CA ASP A 432 -7.56 6.68 -4.76
C ASP A 432 -8.04 5.27 -5.12
N HIS A 433 -8.83 5.18 -6.19
CA HIS A 433 -9.56 3.99 -6.62
C HIS A 433 -8.65 2.88 -7.18
N GLN A 434 -7.35 3.15 -7.35
CA GLN A 434 -6.39 2.14 -7.79
C GLN A 434 -6.08 1.15 -6.66
N ARG A 435 -6.99 0.20 -6.44
CA ARG A 435 -6.77 -1.08 -5.76
C ARG A 435 -6.05 -0.98 -4.40
N GLY A 436 -6.60 -0.17 -3.49
CA GLY A 436 -6.13 -0.16 -2.10
C GLY A 436 -4.74 0.44 -1.89
N ARG A 437 -4.20 1.16 -2.88
CA ARG A 437 -2.96 1.92 -2.73
C ARG A 437 -3.24 3.25 -2.10
N THR A 438 -3.22 3.30 -0.78
CA THR A 438 -3.07 4.58 -0.07
C THR A 438 -1.60 4.96 -0.17
N VAL A 439 -1.25 5.93 -1.02
CA VAL A 439 0.04 6.63 -0.93
C VAL A 439 -0.18 7.94 -0.18
N CYS A 440 -0.85 7.87 0.97
CA CYS A 440 -0.68 8.91 1.97
C CYS A 440 0.64 8.60 2.68
N ARG A 441 1.69 9.34 2.31
CA ARG A 441 3.00 9.38 2.99
C ARG A 441 2.79 9.78 4.45
N SER A 442 2.55 8.79 5.32
CA SER A 442 2.27 9.02 6.74
C SER A 442 3.54 9.32 7.54
N ASP A 443 4.70 9.28 6.89
CA ASP A 443 6.03 9.57 7.41
C ASP A 443 6.39 11.07 7.35
N ASP A 444 5.71 11.86 6.52
CA ASP A 444 5.85 13.32 6.50
C ASP A 444 4.95 13.98 7.57
N PRO A 445 5.50 14.76 8.53
CA PRO A 445 4.70 15.37 9.59
C PRO A 445 3.59 16.34 9.11
N VAL A 446 3.80 17.03 7.99
CA VAL A 446 2.80 17.96 7.42
C VAL A 446 1.64 17.15 6.85
N VAL A 447 1.94 16.10 6.08
CA VAL A 447 0.93 15.20 5.51
C VAL A 447 0.20 14.45 6.61
N ALA A 448 0.93 13.92 7.59
CA ALA A 448 0.39 13.26 8.79
C ALA A 448 -0.63 14.12 9.54
N ARG A 449 -0.32 15.39 9.80
CA ARG A 449 -1.28 16.34 10.39
C ARG A 449 -2.46 16.63 9.47
N GLY A 450 -2.25 16.63 8.16
CA GLY A 450 -3.34 16.69 7.17
C GLY A 450 -4.26 15.47 7.24
N ILE A 451 -3.71 14.26 7.43
CA ILE A 451 -4.48 13.03 7.63
C ILE A 451 -5.30 13.13 8.91
N LEU A 452 -4.68 13.56 10.03
CA LEU A 452 -5.40 13.79 11.29
C LEU A 452 -6.58 14.76 11.11
N ARG A 453 -6.38 15.83 10.33
CA ARG A 453 -7.39 16.87 10.13
C ARG A 453 -8.54 16.40 9.25
N ASN A 454 -8.25 15.79 8.09
CA ASN A 454 -9.24 15.57 7.04
C ASN A 454 -9.37 14.10 6.59
N GLY A 455 -8.35 13.27 6.83
CA GLY A 455 -8.18 11.95 6.21
C GLY A 455 -8.72 10.76 7.01
N ILE A 456 -9.16 10.97 8.26
CA ILE A 456 -9.69 9.89 9.10
C ILE A 456 -11.20 9.74 8.86
N ARG A 457 -11.63 8.63 8.25
CA ARG A 457 -13.05 8.34 7.96
C ARG A 457 -13.47 7.00 8.58
N TYR A 458 -14.16 7.03 9.71
CA TYR A 458 -14.54 5.83 10.47
C TYR A 458 -15.72 5.02 9.89
N GLY A 459 -16.16 5.29 8.66
CA GLY A 459 -17.39 4.72 8.08
C GLY A 459 -17.26 3.43 7.26
N SER A 460 -16.06 3.04 6.80
CA SER A 460 -15.92 1.95 5.79
C SER A 460 -15.10 0.73 6.23
N THR A 461 -14.16 0.87 7.17
CA THR A 461 -13.49 -0.23 7.88
C THR A 461 -12.86 0.34 9.15
N PRO A 462 -13.49 0.16 10.34
CA PRO A 462 -13.09 0.82 11.59
C PRO A 462 -11.62 0.62 12.01
N ASP A 463 -11.01 -0.47 11.56
CA ASP A 463 -9.73 -0.94 12.12
C ASP A 463 -8.50 -0.30 11.44
N GLY A 464 -8.57 0.03 10.15
CA GLY A 464 -7.41 0.54 9.40
C GLY A 464 -6.91 1.92 9.84
N HIS A 465 -7.82 2.81 10.29
CA HIS A 465 -7.44 4.14 10.77
C HIS A 465 -6.83 4.11 12.17
N VAL A 466 -7.22 3.16 13.01
CA VAL A 466 -6.64 3.03 14.34
C VAL A 466 -5.21 2.53 14.27
N ASP A 467 -4.94 1.51 13.45
CA ASP A 467 -3.57 1.01 13.26
C ASP A 467 -2.65 2.07 12.65
N LEU A 468 -3.20 2.93 11.78
CA LEU A 468 -2.50 4.09 11.25
C LEU A 468 -2.14 5.09 12.37
N LEU A 469 -3.09 5.43 13.23
CA LEU A 469 -2.85 6.33 14.37
C LEU A 469 -1.82 5.75 15.35
N ASP A 470 -1.96 4.48 15.72
CA ASP A 470 -1.02 3.79 16.61
C ASP A 470 0.41 3.83 16.04
N ARG A 471 0.55 3.58 14.73
CA ARG A 471 1.83 3.65 14.04
C ARG A 471 2.42 5.06 14.03
N MET A 472 1.64 6.06 13.63
CA MET A 472 2.11 7.45 13.55
C MET A 472 2.51 8.01 14.93
N LEU A 473 1.83 7.59 16.00
CA LEU A 473 2.20 7.92 17.38
C LEU A 473 3.46 7.19 17.84
N ALA A 474 3.57 5.89 17.53
CA ALA A 474 4.74 5.08 17.90
C ALA A 474 6.02 5.54 17.17
N GLU A 475 5.89 5.97 15.91
CA GLU A 475 6.97 6.53 15.09
C GLU A 475 7.27 8.01 15.43
N GLY A 476 6.43 8.65 16.25
CA GLY A 476 6.60 10.05 16.66
C GLY A 476 6.31 11.07 15.55
N VAL A 477 5.65 10.67 14.46
CA VAL A 477 5.27 11.56 13.36
C VAL A 477 4.15 12.51 13.80
N ILE A 478 3.29 12.05 14.71
CA ILE A 478 2.28 12.86 15.40
C ILE A 478 2.44 12.73 16.91
N THR A 479 2.01 13.76 17.63
CA THR A 479 2.11 13.84 19.08
C THR A 479 0.75 13.70 19.77
N ALA A 480 0.77 13.55 21.09
CA ALA A 480 -0.42 13.65 21.93
C ALA A 480 -1.17 14.97 21.75
N ASP A 481 -0.46 16.08 21.51
CA ASP A 481 -1.06 17.40 21.29
C ASP A 481 -1.77 17.47 19.93
N ASP A 482 -1.21 16.85 18.90
CA ASP A 482 -1.82 16.79 17.57
C ASP A 482 -3.18 16.06 17.61
N LEU A 483 -3.30 14.97 18.38
CA LEU A 483 -4.57 14.26 18.55
C LEU A 483 -5.66 15.16 19.16
N VAL A 484 -5.30 16.02 20.10
CA VAL A 484 -6.26 16.86 20.83
C VAL A 484 -6.65 18.11 20.04
N ARG A 485 -5.68 18.75 19.38
CA ARG A 485 -5.84 20.08 18.77
C ARG A 485 -5.93 20.10 17.25
N VAL A 486 -5.39 19.10 16.56
CA VAL A 486 -5.31 19.10 15.09
C VAL A 486 -6.35 18.17 14.47
N ALA A 487 -6.67 17.06 15.13
CA ALA A 487 -7.60 16.08 14.58
C ALA A 487 -8.98 16.67 14.35
N GLY A 488 -9.49 16.58 13.11
CA GLY A 488 -10.75 17.21 12.71
C GLY A 488 -12.00 16.37 13.00
N GLN A 489 -11.84 15.19 13.60
CA GLN A 489 -12.91 14.24 13.94
C GLN A 489 -12.80 13.87 15.43
N GLY A 490 -12.99 14.87 16.30
CA GLY A 490 -12.86 14.79 17.74
C GLY A 490 -13.65 13.65 18.40
N PRO A 491 -14.91 13.35 18.03
CA PRO A 491 -15.64 12.21 18.58
C PRO A 491 -14.96 10.88 18.27
N CYS A 492 -14.43 10.71 17.05
CA CYS A 492 -13.71 9.51 16.67
C CYS A 492 -12.38 9.37 17.41
N VAL A 493 -11.65 10.48 17.62
CA VAL A 493 -10.42 10.44 18.40
C VAL A 493 -10.71 10.14 19.87
N LEU A 494 -11.81 10.67 20.43
CA LEU A 494 -12.27 10.29 21.77
C LEU A 494 -12.59 8.80 21.85
N GLN A 495 -13.27 8.23 20.86
CA GLN A 495 -13.48 6.79 20.78
C GLN A 495 -12.15 6.03 20.74
N TYR A 496 -11.22 6.43 19.87
CA TYR A 496 -9.88 5.84 19.79
C TYR A 496 -9.16 5.85 21.14
N LEU A 497 -9.14 7.00 21.84
CA LEU A 497 -8.54 7.15 23.16
C LEU A 497 -9.26 6.29 24.22
N GLY A 498 -10.59 6.21 24.13
CA GLY A 498 -11.44 5.41 25.00
C GLY A 498 -11.23 3.91 24.85
N ASP A 499 -10.98 3.42 23.64
CA ASP A 499 -10.57 2.05 23.36
C ASP A 499 -9.12 1.82 23.81
N ALA A 500 -8.21 2.73 23.40
CA ALA A 500 -6.78 2.56 23.61
C ALA A 500 -6.38 2.57 25.08
N ARG A 501 -7.11 3.27 25.97
CA ARG A 501 -6.86 3.27 27.42
C ARG A 501 -7.00 1.88 28.06
N HIS A 502 -7.78 1.00 27.45
CA HIS A 502 -8.07 -0.34 27.98
C HIS A 502 -7.12 -1.40 27.42
N ARG A 503 -6.33 -1.07 26.40
CA ARG A 503 -5.38 -2.01 25.82
C ARG A 503 -3.98 -1.80 26.36
N ALA A 504 -3.30 -2.90 26.68
CA ALA A 504 -1.91 -2.88 27.15
C ALA A 504 -0.90 -2.48 26.06
N ASP A 505 -1.28 -2.56 24.79
CA ASP A 505 -0.41 -2.37 23.62
C ASP A 505 -0.49 -0.97 22.99
N ALA A 506 -1.22 -0.05 23.63
CA ALA A 506 -1.40 1.30 23.12
C ALA A 506 -0.10 2.13 23.23
N PRO A 507 0.19 3.02 22.26
CA PRO A 507 1.37 3.90 22.34
C PRO A 507 1.34 4.79 23.59
N GLY A 508 2.51 5.06 24.19
CA GLY A 508 2.60 5.88 25.40
C GLY A 508 2.01 7.29 25.26
N ALA A 509 2.04 7.87 24.05
CA ALA A 509 1.40 9.15 23.73
C ALA A 509 -0.13 9.17 23.96
N VAL A 510 -0.79 8.02 23.99
CA VAL A 510 -2.22 7.91 24.31
C VAL A 510 -2.51 8.35 25.74
N ALA A 511 -1.68 7.92 26.70
CA ALA A 511 -1.84 8.31 28.11
C ALA A 511 -1.66 9.82 28.29
N GLU A 512 -0.69 10.41 27.59
CA GLU A 512 -0.49 11.86 27.58
C GLU A 512 -1.68 12.61 26.96
N ALA A 513 -2.22 12.10 25.84
CA ALA A 513 -3.40 12.69 25.21
C ALA A 513 -4.62 12.63 26.14
N LEU A 514 -4.85 11.52 26.84
CA LEU A 514 -5.91 11.37 27.84
C LEU A 514 -5.75 12.36 29.00
N ALA A 515 -4.53 12.57 29.50
CA ALA A 515 -4.26 13.55 30.54
C ALA A 515 -4.60 14.98 30.08
N ARG A 516 -4.27 15.32 28.83
CA ARG A 516 -4.64 16.62 28.22
C ARG A 516 -6.15 16.76 28.04
N VAL A 517 -6.84 15.71 27.60
CA VAL A 517 -8.31 15.70 27.51
C VAL A 517 -8.94 15.91 28.89
N ALA A 518 -8.42 15.29 29.95
CA ALA A 518 -8.93 15.49 31.31
C ALA A 518 -8.82 16.96 31.76
N VAL A 519 -7.71 17.64 31.43
CA VAL A 519 -7.54 19.08 31.70
C VAL A 519 -8.58 19.91 30.92
N LEU A 520 -8.82 19.59 29.65
CA LEU A 520 -9.85 20.28 28.84
C LEU A 520 -11.25 20.07 29.39
N VAL A 521 -11.58 18.83 29.80
CA VAL A 521 -12.87 18.51 30.43
C VAL A 521 -13.06 19.32 31.70
N GLY A 522 -12.06 19.35 32.60
CA GLY A 522 -12.14 20.14 33.83
C GLY A 522 -12.27 21.66 33.61
N ARG A 523 -11.82 22.17 32.46
CA ARG A 523 -11.92 23.58 32.10
C ARG A 523 -13.24 23.95 31.43
N HIS A 524 -13.81 23.04 30.64
CA HIS A 524 -14.90 23.38 29.70
C HIS A 524 -16.22 22.66 29.98
N LEU A 525 -16.23 21.57 30.74
CA LEU A 525 -17.45 20.84 31.09
C LEU A 525 -17.91 21.22 32.50
N PRO A 526 -19.07 21.89 32.67
CA PRO A 526 -19.63 22.16 34.00
C PRO A 526 -19.94 20.84 34.72
N VAL A 527 -19.70 20.81 36.04
CA VAL A 527 -20.01 19.63 36.86
C VAL A 527 -21.49 19.28 36.83
N ASP A 528 -22.35 20.29 36.72
CA ASP A 528 -23.81 20.14 36.78
C ASP A 528 -24.47 19.87 35.41
N ASP A 529 -23.71 19.86 34.30
CA ASP A 529 -24.25 19.56 32.97
C ASP A 529 -24.22 18.04 32.69
N GLU A 530 -25.17 17.34 33.29
CA GLU A 530 -25.33 15.88 33.16
C GLU A 530 -25.41 15.42 31.69
N ALA A 531 -26.04 16.21 30.82
CA ALA A 531 -26.17 15.89 29.40
C ALA A 531 -24.83 15.96 28.67
N ALA A 532 -23.97 16.94 29.01
CA ALA A 532 -22.61 17.02 28.47
C ALA A 532 -21.74 15.84 28.90
N TRP A 533 -21.83 15.43 30.17
CA TRP A 533 -21.14 14.24 30.68
C TRP A 533 -21.59 12.96 29.98
N HIS A 534 -22.91 12.78 29.79
CA HIS A 534 -23.43 11.63 29.02
C HIS A 534 -22.94 11.62 27.57
N ARG A 535 -22.89 12.78 26.89
CA ARG A 535 -22.35 12.88 25.53
C ARG A 535 -20.85 12.52 25.47
N LEU A 536 -20.05 13.00 26.42
CA LEU A 536 -18.63 12.66 26.51
C LEU A 536 -18.44 11.16 26.75
N TYR A 537 -19.16 10.60 27.71
CA TYR A 537 -19.12 9.17 28.00
C TYR A 537 -19.50 8.33 26.76
N ALA A 538 -20.60 8.70 26.07
CA ALA A 538 -21.04 8.00 24.87
C ALA A 538 -19.97 8.02 23.76
N ARG A 539 -19.25 9.13 23.57
CA ARG A 539 -18.14 9.23 22.60
C ARG A 539 -16.94 8.36 22.99
N LEU A 540 -16.53 8.38 24.26
CA LEU A 540 -15.46 7.52 24.78
C LEU A 540 -15.81 6.02 24.73
N ALA A 541 -17.10 5.68 24.78
CA ALA A 541 -17.59 4.30 24.82
C ALA A 541 -18.05 3.77 23.45
N ALA A 542 -17.73 4.46 22.34
CA ALA A 542 -18.19 4.10 20.99
C ALA A 542 -19.72 4.02 20.84
N GLN A 543 -20.46 4.71 21.70
CA GLN A 543 -21.94 4.75 21.76
C GLN A 543 -22.51 6.06 21.23
N SER A 544 -21.69 6.89 20.59
CA SER A 544 -22.14 8.20 20.10
C SER A 544 -23.11 8.04 18.92
N PRO A 545 -24.28 8.71 18.94
CA PRO A 545 -25.21 8.69 17.81
C PRO A 545 -24.73 9.52 16.61
N ASP A 546 -23.72 10.38 16.78
CA ASP A 546 -23.15 11.22 15.72
C ASP A 546 -21.62 11.04 15.64
N PRO A 547 -21.15 9.88 15.13
CA PRO A 547 -19.72 9.59 15.01
C PRO A 547 -19.03 10.41 13.91
N LEU A 548 -19.77 11.20 13.11
CA LEU A 548 -19.23 11.96 11.98
C LEU A 548 -19.17 13.47 12.24
N GLN A 549 -19.45 13.92 13.46
CA GLN A 549 -19.38 15.33 13.82
C GLN A 549 -17.94 15.86 13.64
N GLU A 550 -17.82 16.83 12.74
CA GLU A 550 -16.56 17.56 12.49
C GLU A 550 -16.19 18.46 13.67
N GLY A 551 -14.88 18.61 13.89
CA GLY A 551 -14.28 19.48 14.90
C GLY A 551 -13.22 18.78 15.74
N THR A 552 -12.32 19.56 16.34
CA THR A 552 -11.33 19.06 17.32
C THR A 552 -12.00 18.63 18.61
N ILE A 553 -11.31 17.84 19.45
CA ILE A 553 -11.81 17.47 20.78
C ILE A 553 -12.18 18.73 21.58
N GLU A 554 -11.34 19.75 21.54
CA GLU A 554 -11.60 21.04 22.21
C GLU A 554 -12.87 21.72 21.69
N SER A 555 -13.09 21.75 20.37
CA SER A 555 -14.31 22.33 19.78
C SER A 555 -15.58 21.54 20.15
N VAL A 556 -15.45 20.22 20.26
CA VAL A 556 -16.55 19.29 20.53
C VAL A 556 -16.96 19.29 22.01
N LEU A 557 -16.01 19.62 22.90
CA LEU A 557 -16.27 19.83 24.34
C LEU A 557 -16.87 21.22 24.62
N THR A 558 -16.58 22.22 23.78
CA THR A 558 -17.05 23.61 23.95
C THR A 558 -18.34 23.91 23.18
N ALA A 559 -18.71 23.10 22.18
CA ALA A 559 -19.95 23.23 21.44
C ALA A 559 -21.16 22.84 22.32
N GLY A 560 -22.02 23.82 22.63
CA GLY A 560 -23.32 23.58 23.26
C GLY A 560 -24.26 22.72 22.39
N PRO A 561 -25.38 22.23 22.96
CA PRO A 561 -26.26 21.23 22.32
C PRO A 561 -26.92 21.63 20.98
N ASP A 562 -26.84 22.89 20.54
CA ASP A 562 -27.66 23.45 19.44
C ASP A 562 -26.96 23.62 18.08
N ARG A 563 -25.73 23.14 17.87
CA ARG A 563 -25.12 23.13 16.52
C ARG A 563 -25.28 21.77 15.84
N GLN A 564 -26.52 21.43 15.49
CA GLN A 564 -26.73 20.54 14.35
C GLN A 564 -26.30 21.28 13.07
N PRO A 565 -25.52 20.67 12.16
CA PRO A 565 -25.27 21.25 10.86
C PRO A 565 -26.60 21.37 10.12
N ARG A 566 -26.99 22.61 9.78
CA ARG A 566 -28.09 22.85 8.84
C ARG A 566 -27.77 22.12 7.55
N GLY A 567 -28.76 21.35 7.07
CA GLY A 567 -28.59 20.33 6.06
C GLY A 567 -27.84 20.75 4.80
N ALA A 568 -27.13 19.77 4.24
CA ALA A 568 -26.74 19.78 2.84
C ALA A 568 -28.00 19.92 1.98
N VAL A 569 -28.14 21.07 1.34
CA VAL A 569 -29.07 21.24 0.21
C VAL A 569 -28.38 20.60 -1.00
N SER A 570 -28.95 19.46 -1.42
CA SER A 570 -28.89 18.76 -2.72
C SER A 570 -27.73 19.02 -3.67
#